data_AF-A0AAN6NR45-F1
#
_entry.id   AF-A0AAN6NR45-F1
#
_cell.length_a   1.000
_cell.length_b   1.000
_cell.length_c   1.000
_cell.angle_alpha   90.00
_cell.angle_beta   90.00
_cell.angle_gamma   90.00
#
_symmetry.space_group_name_H-M   'P 1'
#
loop_
_entity.id
_entity.type
_entity.pdbx_description
1 polymer ?
#
loop_
_entity_poly.entity_id
_entity_poly.type
_entity_poly.pdbx_seq_one_letter_code
_entity_poly.pdbx_strand_id
1 'polypeptide(L)'
;MFPKGSLFDRFPYLLPNLICASMLLMSIVLGYFLLEETHPDMQPRVLLPADTFLSENTPLIETSDAMKRPAVDLRDENYGTMRARDIKNTSPVPKAIDKQPTYNVFSKKIMAVIVSLSIFTYHSMTFDHLLPIFFEDDKVPSSQPFGIFKVLSPFYSPGGLGLSLQSVGMVMAVQGAIALFMQAVVFPVMAERVGVYRLFILITVFHPIVYSIMPSLLFVPEGLLYPAIYFCLAVRNFFSILLYPLLLILIKEATPSTSVLGKVNGLAASAGAACRMVAPPVAGYLYSLGRKMDCTALAWYGSTFVAIIGAIQCFQVKRDRSRDAGGDDGMSQYSDSDGEATLVAEAA
;
A
#
# COMPACT_ATOMS: atom_id res chain seq x y z
N MET A 1 3.50 -12.07 36.64
CA MET A 1 2.30 -12.90 36.89
C MET A 1 1.38 -12.11 37.81
N PHE A 2 0.16 -11.82 37.38
CA PHE A 2 -0.80 -11.04 38.20
C PHE A 2 -1.23 -11.85 39.44
N PRO A 3 -1.63 -11.22 40.56
CA PRO A 3 -2.10 -11.92 41.75
C PRO A 3 -3.31 -12.80 41.41
N LYS A 4 -3.37 -14.02 41.97
CA LYS A 4 -4.50 -14.94 41.79
C LYS A 4 -5.79 -14.29 42.29
N GLY A 5 -6.83 -14.26 41.45
CA GLY A 5 -8.11 -13.59 41.74
C GLY A 5 -8.17 -12.11 41.38
N SER A 6 -7.10 -11.53 40.82
CA SER A 6 -7.14 -10.18 40.26
C SER A 6 -7.93 -10.14 38.94
N LEU A 7 -8.40 -8.95 38.58
CA LEU A 7 -9.16 -8.73 37.33
C LEU A 7 -8.34 -9.11 36.07
N PHE A 8 -7.01 -8.98 36.13
CA PHE A 8 -6.09 -9.40 35.06
C PHE A 8 -5.77 -10.90 35.05
N ASP A 9 -5.99 -11.60 36.17
CA ASP A 9 -5.94 -13.06 36.24
C ASP A 9 -7.22 -13.69 35.65
N ARG A 10 -8.38 -13.04 35.88
CA ARG A 10 -9.67 -13.43 35.29
C ARG A 10 -9.75 -13.12 33.78
N PHE A 11 -9.12 -12.03 33.35
CA PHE A 11 -9.09 -11.59 31.95
C PHE A 11 -7.64 -11.39 31.47
N PRO A 12 -6.94 -12.46 31.06
CA PRO A 12 -5.52 -12.41 30.71
C PRO A 12 -5.21 -11.50 29.51
N TYR A 13 -6.18 -11.29 28.61
CA TYR A 13 -6.04 -10.43 27.42
C TYR A 13 -6.48 -8.97 27.65
N LEU A 14 -6.96 -8.63 28.86
CA LEU A 14 -7.44 -7.27 29.12
C LEU A 14 -6.31 -6.25 29.10
N LEU A 15 -5.16 -6.57 29.68
CA LEU A 15 -4.05 -5.62 29.80
C LEU A 15 -3.46 -5.23 28.43
N PRO A 16 -3.15 -6.17 27.51
CA PRO A 16 -2.74 -5.81 26.14
C PRO A 16 -3.79 -4.97 25.40
N ASN A 17 -5.08 -5.32 25.53
CA ASN A 17 -6.16 -4.57 24.87
C ASN A 17 -6.33 -3.15 25.45
N LEU A 18 -6.14 -2.98 26.75
CA LEU A 18 -6.24 -1.67 27.41
C LEU A 18 -5.08 -0.74 27.00
N ILE A 19 -3.87 -1.29 26.83
CA ILE A 19 -2.72 -0.55 26.29
C ILE A 19 -2.99 -0.14 24.83
N CYS A 20 -3.56 -1.03 24.02
CA CYS A 20 -3.94 -0.70 22.64
C CYS A 20 -5.00 0.42 22.61
N ALA A 21 -6.04 0.31 23.44
CA ALA A 21 -7.09 1.32 23.55
C ALA A 21 -6.54 2.68 24.01
N SER A 22 -5.61 2.71 24.97
CA SER A 22 -5.01 3.96 25.44
C SER A 22 -4.11 4.61 24.39
N MET A 23 -3.33 3.83 23.63
CA MET A 23 -2.54 4.33 22.49
C MET A 23 -3.44 4.92 21.39
N LEU A 24 -4.55 4.25 21.08
CA LEU A 24 -5.53 4.76 20.11
C LEU A 24 -6.20 6.04 20.60
N LEU A 25 -6.61 6.09 21.87
CA LEU A 25 -7.20 7.29 22.47
C LEU A 25 -6.20 8.45 22.43
N MET A 26 -4.94 8.21 22.80
CA MET A 26 -3.88 9.20 22.69
C MET A 26 -3.70 9.69 21.25
N SER A 27 -3.77 8.79 20.26
CA SER A 27 -3.71 9.16 18.85
C SER A 27 -4.89 10.02 18.41
N ILE A 28 -6.10 9.75 18.90
CA ILE A 28 -7.30 10.57 18.65
C ILE A 28 -7.14 11.96 19.29
N VAL A 29 -6.68 12.02 20.54
CA VAL A 29 -6.45 13.28 21.25
C VAL A 29 -5.39 14.12 20.53
N LEU A 30 -4.25 13.51 20.18
CA LEU A 30 -3.21 14.17 19.40
C LEU A 30 -3.74 14.62 18.03
N GLY A 31 -4.49 13.78 17.32
CA GLY A 31 -5.13 14.15 16.06
C GLY A 31 -6.07 15.34 16.19
N TYR A 32 -6.89 15.37 17.24
CA TYR A 32 -7.84 16.47 17.50
C TYR A 32 -7.15 17.80 17.84
N PHE A 33 -6.05 17.77 18.61
CA PHE A 33 -5.38 18.98 19.08
C PHE A 33 -4.21 19.45 18.20
N LEU A 34 -3.49 18.54 17.52
CA LEU A 34 -2.30 18.88 16.70
C LEU A 34 -2.60 18.99 15.20
N LEU A 35 -3.68 18.37 14.69
CA LEU A 35 -4.05 18.57 13.29
C LEU A 35 -4.82 19.88 13.17
N GLU A 36 -4.18 20.84 12.52
CA GLU A 36 -4.81 22.09 12.15
C GLU A 36 -5.87 21.82 11.07
N GLU A 37 -7.07 22.39 11.24
CA GLU A 37 -8.20 22.16 10.35
C GLU A 37 -7.82 22.56 8.92
N THR A 38 -7.68 21.55 8.06
CA THR A 38 -7.26 21.74 6.65
C THR A 38 -8.44 22.07 5.73
N HIS A 39 -9.68 22.00 6.22
CA HIS A 39 -10.86 22.33 5.43
C HIS A 39 -10.97 23.86 5.23
N PRO A 40 -10.99 24.36 3.97
CA PRO A 40 -10.94 25.79 3.68
C PRO A 40 -12.12 26.58 4.27
N ASP A 41 -13.30 25.98 4.42
CA ASP A 41 -14.49 26.64 4.99
C ASP A 41 -14.54 26.67 6.52
N MET A 42 -13.68 25.93 7.21
CA MET A 42 -13.68 25.83 8.69
C MET A 42 -12.50 26.55 9.35
N GLN A 43 -11.65 27.20 8.57
CA GLN A 43 -10.67 28.13 9.10
C GLN A 43 -11.34 29.44 9.54
N PRO A 44 -10.96 30.02 10.69
CA PRO A 44 -11.54 31.26 11.18
C PRO A 44 -11.32 32.36 10.14
N ARG A 45 -12.43 32.82 9.53
CA ARG A 45 -12.46 33.91 8.54
C ARG A 45 -11.72 35.12 9.11
N VAL A 46 -10.55 35.42 8.56
CA VAL A 46 -9.98 36.75 8.67
C VAL A 46 -11.00 37.70 8.04
N LEU A 47 -11.50 38.65 8.84
CA LEU A 47 -12.48 39.67 8.47
C LEU A 47 -11.98 40.45 7.24
N LEU A 48 -12.36 40.00 6.04
CA LEU A 48 -12.30 40.82 4.84
C LEU A 48 -13.70 41.40 4.56
N PRO A 49 -13.80 42.64 4.04
CA PRO A 49 -15.05 43.37 3.89
C PRO A 49 -16.11 42.59 3.08
N ALA A 50 -17.38 42.82 3.40
CA ALA A 50 -18.54 42.06 2.90
C ALA A 50 -18.72 42.03 1.37
N ASP A 51 -18.00 42.89 0.64
CA ASP A 51 -18.04 42.95 -0.82
C ASP A 51 -16.88 42.18 -1.48
N THR A 52 -16.03 41.51 -0.69
CA THR A 52 -14.90 40.69 -1.17
C THR A 52 -15.31 39.25 -1.49
N PHE A 53 -16.51 38.83 -1.06
CA PHE A 53 -16.93 37.43 -1.14
C PHE A 53 -18.32 37.30 -1.74
N LEU A 54 -18.41 37.50 -3.06
CA LEU A 54 -19.46 36.92 -3.87
C LEU A 54 -18.87 36.35 -5.15
N SER A 55 -18.94 35.02 -5.23
CA SER A 55 -18.70 34.18 -6.39
C SER A 55 -17.23 34.01 -6.82
N GLU A 56 -16.92 32.75 -7.12
CA GLU A 56 -15.63 32.20 -7.52
C GLU A 56 -15.28 32.59 -8.97
N ASN A 57 -15.25 33.90 -9.22
CA ASN A 57 -14.74 34.57 -10.42
C ASN A 57 -14.28 35.94 -9.87
N THR A 58 -13.02 36.37 -9.93
CA THR A 58 -12.40 37.07 -11.07
C THR A 58 -10.93 37.44 -10.67
N PRO A 59 -10.07 38.03 -11.53
CA PRO A 59 -8.91 37.38 -12.12
C PRO A 59 -7.54 37.95 -11.65
N LEU A 60 -6.49 37.17 -11.90
CA LEU A 60 -5.06 37.49 -12.08
C LEU A 60 -4.52 38.85 -11.59
N ILE A 61 -3.66 38.80 -10.56
CA ILE A 61 -2.36 39.48 -10.63
C ILE A 61 -1.28 38.39 -10.58
N GLU A 62 -0.53 38.27 -11.66
CA GLU A 62 0.56 37.31 -11.85
C GLU A 62 1.65 37.47 -10.79
N THR A 63 1.69 36.59 -9.78
CA THR A 63 2.94 36.24 -9.09
C THR A 63 2.86 34.80 -8.56
N SER A 64 3.58 33.90 -9.23
CA SER A 64 4.01 32.56 -8.77
C SER A 64 3.02 31.73 -7.94
N ASP A 65 2.00 31.14 -8.57
CA ASP A 65 1.16 30.11 -7.94
C ASP A 65 0.81 28.95 -8.91
N ALA A 66 1.78 28.06 -9.14
CA ALA A 66 1.57 26.81 -9.87
C ALA A 66 1.10 25.63 -8.99
N MET A 67 0.66 25.88 -7.74
CA MET A 67 0.36 24.78 -6.79
C MET A 67 -1.04 24.79 -6.17
N LYS A 68 -1.93 25.72 -6.52
CA LYS A 68 -3.32 25.74 -5.99
C LYS A 68 -4.38 25.74 -7.08
N ARG A 69 -4.52 24.62 -7.80
CA ARG A 69 -5.84 24.25 -8.33
C ARG A 69 -6.40 23.14 -7.44
N PRO A 70 -7.57 23.31 -6.80
CA PRO A 70 -8.21 22.21 -6.11
C PRO A 70 -8.42 21.07 -7.12
N ALA A 71 -8.13 19.86 -6.68
CA ALA A 71 -8.15 18.68 -7.52
C ALA A 71 -9.53 18.41 -8.13
N VAL A 72 -10.62 18.89 -7.53
CA VAL A 72 -11.99 18.54 -7.89
C VAL A 72 -12.85 19.80 -7.76
N ASP A 73 -13.56 20.15 -8.84
CA ASP A 73 -14.67 21.10 -8.79
C ASP A 73 -15.87 20.38 -8.14
N LEU A 74 -16.21 20.76 -6.91
CA LEU A 74 -17.30 20.17 -6.13
C LEU A 74 -18.69 20.58 -6.64
N ARG A 75 -18.76 21.39 -7.70
CA ARG A 75 -20.00 21.82 -8.35
C ARG A 75 -20.41 20.94 -9.52
N ASP A 76 -19.62 19.92 -9.88
CA ASP A 76 -20.02 18.99 -10.93
C ASP A 76 -21.29 18.24 -10.48
N GLU A 77 -22.40 18.45 -11.20
CA GLU A 77 -23.76 17.99 -10.87
C GLU A 77 -23.92 16.46 -10.76
N ASN A 78 -22.83 15.71 -10.90
CA ASN A 78 -22.78 14.26 -10.75
C ASN A 78 -22.29 13.78 -9.37
N TYR A 79 -22.05 14.66 -8.39
CA TYR A 79 -21.63 14.24 -7.04
C TYR A 79 -22.78 13.78 -6.12
N GLY A 80 -24.00 13.63 -6.64
CA GLY A 80 -25.16 13.13 -5.87
C GLY A 80 -26.04 12.17 -6.67
N THR A 81 -26.41 11.03 -6.08
CA THR A 81 -27.24 9.97 -6.70
C THR A 81 -28.72 10.34 -6.87
N MET A 82 -29.13 11.60 -6.66
CA MET A 82 -30.55 12.00 -6.71
C MET A 82 -30.78 13.06 -7.78
N ARG A 83 -31.27 12.62 -8.95
CA ARG A 83 -31.83 13.51 -9.98
C ARG A 83 -33.10 14.17 -9.44
N ALA A 84 -33.02 15.42 -9.02
CA ALA A 84 -34.19 16.29 -9.03
C ALA A 84 -34.41 16.76 -10.49
N ARG A 85 -35.58 16.44 -11.07
CA ARG A 85 -35.97 16.99 -12.38
C ARG A 85 -36.30 18.47 -12.21
N ASP A 86 -35.60 19.32 -12.94
CA ASP A 86 -35.90 20.74 -13.08
C ASP A 86 -37.20 21.00 -13.84
N ILE A 87 -37.89 22.09 -13.46
CA ILE A 87 -38.74 22.87 -14.37
C ILE A 87 -38.61 24.37 -13.97
N LYS A 88 -37.81 25.16 -14.70
CA LYS A 88 -38.25 26.16 -15.70
C LYS A 88 -37.21 27.29 -15.95
N ASN A 89 -36.85 27.39 -17.23
CA ASN A 89 -36.65 28.59 -18.05
C ASN A 89 -35.64 29.66 -17.60
N THR A 90 -34.47 29.69 -18.25
CA THR A 90 -33.94 30.91 -18.92
C THR A 90 -33.04 30.50 -20.10
N SER A 91 -33.08 31.30 -21.17
CA SER A 91 -32.62 31.12 -22.56
C SER A 91 -31.17 30.63 -22.81
N PRO A 92 -30.86 30.08 -24.01
CA PRO A 92 -29.59 29.41 -24.28
C PRO A 92 -28.52 30.41 -24.72
N VAL A 93 -27.51 30.63 -23.87
CA VAL A 93 -26.18 31.03 -24.35
C VAL A 93 -25.46 29.71 -24.69
N PRO A 94 -24.93 29.50 -25.90
CA PRO A 94 -24.09 28.34 -26.16
C PRO A 94 -22.75 28.57 -25.45
N LYS A 95 -22.71 28.32 -24.14
CA LYS A 95 -21.44 28.03 -23.47
C LYS A 95 -20.95 26.76 -24.12
N ALA A 96 -19.88 26.85 -24.92
CA ALA A 96 -19.09 25.71 -25.27
C ALA A 96 -18.77 25.00 -23.95
N ILE A 97 -19.43 23.88 -23.70
CA ILE A 97 -19.12 23.01 -22.57
C ILE A 97 -17.72 22.51 -22.90
N ASP A 98 -16.73 23.14 -22.30
CA ASP A 98 -15.38 22.63 -22.26
C ASP A 98 -15.52 21.24 -21.64
N LYS A 99 -15.50 20.20 -22.48
CA LYS A 99 -15.56 18.82 -22.04
C LYS A 99 -14.28 18.58 -21.26
N GLN A 100 -14.31 18.85 -19.95
CA GLN A 100 -13.29 18.40 -19.03
C GLN A 100 -13.01 16.94 -19.36
N PRO A 101 -11.75 16.57 -19.67
CA PRO A 101 -11.44 15.22 -20.10
C PRO A 101 -11.92 14.24 -19.03
N THR A 102 -12.87 13.38 -19.39
CA THR A 102 -13.36 12.33 -18.52
C THR A 102 -12.28 11.28 -18.38
N TYR A 103 -11.50 11.37 -17.31
CA TYR A 103 -10.44 10.41 -17.03
C TYR A 103 -11.06 9.09 -16.57
N ASN A 104 -10.88 8.05 -17.36
CA ASN A 104 -11.28 6.71 -16.97
C ASN A 104 -10.38 6.21 -15.83
N VAL A 105 -10.96 6.05 -14.64
CA VAL A 105 -10.30 5.54 -13.43
C VAL A 105 -9.74 4.13 -13.65
N PHE A 106 -10.33 3.35 -14.56
CA PHE A 106 -9.94 1.98 -14.89
C PHE A 106 -8.94 1.88 -16.04
N SER A 107 -7.98 2.81 -16.10
CA SER A 107 -6.86 2.70 -17.05
C SER A 107 -6.06 1.43 -16.79
N LYS A 108 -5.58 0.77 -17.87
CA LYS A 108 -4.74 -0.44 -17.77
C LYS A 108 -3.52 -0.24 -16.86
N LYS A 109 -2.96 0.98 -16.83
CA LYS A 109 -1.82 1.33 -15.98
C LYS A 109 -2.20 1.32 -14.49
N ILE A 110 -3.26 2.04 -14.14
CA ILE A 110 -3.78 2.13 -12.77
C ILE A 110 -4.15 0.75 -12.25
N MET A 111 -4.89 -0.03 -13.05
CA MET A 111 -5.29 -1.38 -12.69
C MET A 111 -4.09 -2.32 -12.50
N ALA A 112 -3.03 -2.20 -13.32
CA ALA A 112 -1.81 -3.00 -13.11
C ALA A 112 -1.16 -2.71 -11.75
N VAL A 113 -1.09 -1.45 -11.31
CA VAL A 113 -0.52 -1.13 -9.99
C VAL A 113 -1.44 -1.57 -8.85
N ILE A 114 -2.77 -1.41 -9.00
CA ILE A 114 -3.75 -1.88 -7.99
C ILE A 114 -3.71 -3.40 -7.83
N VAL A 115 -3.59 -4.15 -8.93
CA VAL A 115 -3.43 -5.61 -8.89
C VAL A 115 -2.11 -5.97 -8.20
N SER A 116 -1.02 -5.26 -8.50
CA SER A 116 0.28 -5.47 -7.84
C SER A 116 0.18 -5.24 -6.33
N LEU A 117 -0.47 -4.14 -5.92
CA LEU A 117 -0.76 -3.84 -4.53
C LEU A 117 -1.58 -4.94 -3.85
N SER A 118 -2.60 -5.45 -4.54
CA SER A 118 -3.50 -6.48 -4.01
C SER A 118 -2.77 -7.81 -3.78
N ILE A 119 -1.95 -8.23 -4.74
CA ILE A 119 -1.12 -9.44 -4.62
C ILE A 119 -0.13 -9.26 -3.47
N PHE A 120 0.55 -8.12 -3.41
CA PHE A 120 1.48 -7.78 -2.35
C PHE A 120 0.82 -7.82 -0.97
N THR A 121 -0.32 -7.15 -0.79
CA THR A 121 -0.99 -7.12 0.52
C THR A 121 -1.50 -8.49 0.93
N TYR A 122 -1.94 -9.32 -0.02
CA TYR A 122 -2.31 -10.70 0.24
C TYR A 122 -1.13 -11.50 0.82
N HIS A 123 -0.05 -11.68 0.05
CA HIS A 123 1.06 -12.53 0.50
C HIS A 123 1.83 -11.88 1.66
N SER A 124 1.82 -10.54 1.79
CA SER A 124 2.41 -9.90 2.96
C SER A 124 1.64 -10.25 4.23
N MET A 125 0.32 -10.17 4.17
CA MET A 125 -0.53 -10.47 5.31
C MET A 125 -0.49 -11.96 5.70
N THR A 126 -0.33 -12.88 4.73
CA THR A 126 -0.12 -14.30 5.07
C THR A 126 1.14 -14.49 5.89
N PHE A 127 2.25 -13.83 5.54
CA PHE A 127 3.49 -13.89 6.32
C PHE A 127 3.27 -13.41 7.76
N ASP A 128 2.68 -12.23 7.92
CA ASP A 128 2.51 -11.60 9.23
C ASP A 128 1.61 -12.43 10.16
N HIS A 129 0.62 -13.13 9.58
CA HIS A 129 -0.23 -14.06 10.31
C HIS A 129 0.45 -15.38 10.65
N LEU A 130 1.19 -15.97 9.70
CA LEU A 130 1.87 -17.26 9.88
C LEU A 130 3.06 -17.17 10.84
N LEU A 131 3.74 -16.03 10.88
CA LEU A 131 4.96 -15.85 11.66
C LEU A 131 4.80 -16.17 13.16
N PRO A 132 3.88 -15.55 13.92
CA PRO A 132 3.73 -15.87 15.34
C PRO A 132 3.25 -17.31 15.57
N ILE A 133 2.41 -17.83 14.67
CA ILE A 133 1.92 -19.22 14.75
C ILE A 133 3.09 -20.20 14.59
N PHE A 134 3.91 -20.00 13.57
CA PHE A 134 5.08 -20.84 13.30
C PHE A 134 6.14 -20.76 14.41
N PHE A 135 6.29 -19.60 15.04
CA PHE A 135 7.23 -19.43 16.15
C PHE A 135 6.78 -20.16 17.41
N GLU A 136 5.47 -20.18 17.69
CA GLU A 136 4.91 -20.80 18.88
C GLU A 136 4.66 -22.31 18.72
N ASP A 137 4.30 -22.77 17.52
CA ASP A 137 3.96 -24.18 17.25
C ASP A 137 5.07 -25.15 17.66
N ASP A 138 4.67 -26.32 18.15
CA ASP A 138 5.56 -27.25 18.84
C ASP A 138 6.71 -27.73 17.95
N LYS A 139 7.92 -27.75 18.52
CA LYS A 139 9.10 -28.33 17.86
C LYS A 139 9.03 -29.85 17.96
N VAL A 140 8.99 -30.55 16.83
CA VAL A 140 9.03 -32.01 16.82
C VAL A 140 10.46 -32.49 17.14
N PRO A 141 10.68 -33.28 18.22
CA PRO A 141 12.01 -33.72 18.61
C PRO A 141 12.65 -34.58 17.53
N SER A 142 13.88 -34.25 17.16
CA SER A 142 14.70 -34.95 16.18
C SER A 142 15.26 -36.28 16.70
N SER A 143 14.43 -37.16 17.25
CA SER A 143 14.85 -38.43 17.87
C SER A 143 15.04 -39.59 16.88
N GLN A 144 15.04 -39.33 15.57
CA GLN A 144 15.48 -40.31 14.57
C GLN A 144 16.78 -39.83 13.90
N PRO A 145 17.80 -40.70 13.75
CA PRO A 145 19.07 -40.32 13.16
C PRO A 145 18.82 -39.74 11.77
N PHE A 146 19.14 -38.45 11.62
CA PHE A 146 18.94 -37.69 10.40
C PHE A 146 19.74 -38.32 9.25
N GLY A 147 19.07 -39.15 8.44
CA GLY A 147 19.55 -39.47 7.11
C GLY A 147 19.60 -38.18 6.29
N ILE A 148 20.77 -37.86 5.73
CA ILE A 148 21.03 -36.69 4.87
C ILE A 148 19.95 -36.54 3.77
N PHE A 149 19.35 -37.66 3.34
CA PHE A 149 18.25 -37.72 2.37
C PHE A 149 16.88 -37.18 2.84
N LYS A 150 16.56 -37.17 4.14
CA LYS A 150 15.29 -36.58 4.64
C LYS A 150 15.40 -35.08 4.92
N VAL A 151 16.59 -34.60 5.30
CA VAL A 151 16.90 -33.16 5.44
C VAL A 151 16.81 -32.44 4.09
N LEU A 152 17.10 -33.16 3.00
CA LEU A 152 17.03 -32.65 1.64
C LEU A 152 15.61 -32.66 1.04
N SER A 153 14.61 -33.23 1.72
CA SER A 153 13.23 -33.18 1.22
C SER A 153 12.62 -31.82 1.59
N PRO A 154 12.42 -30.90 0.63
CA PRO A 154 11.84 -29.57 0.93
C PRO A 154 10.42 -29.67 1.49
N PHE A 155 9.81 -30.85 1.38
CA PHE A 155 8.43 -31.15 1.74
C PHE A 155 8.30 -31.85 3.10
N TYR A 156 9.38 -32.08 3.85
CA TYR A 156 9.31 -32.64 5.21
C TYR A 156 9.81 -31.62 6.23
N SER A 157 8.86 -30.94 6.87
CA SER A 157 9.09 -29.83 7.80
C SER A 157 8.03 -29.92 8.90
N PRO A 158 8.17 -30.84 9.86
CA PRO A 158 7.18 -31.02 10.90
C PRO A 158 7.33 -29.96 12.00
N GLY A 159 6.21 -29.35 12.39
CA GLY A 159 6.12 -28.44 13.54
C GLY A 159 6.63 -27.01 13.31
N GLY A 160 6.87 -26.33 14.42
CA GLY A 160 7.39 -24.96 14.50
C GLY A 160 8.65 -24.86 15.36
N LEU A 161 8.90 -23.66 15.89
CA LEU A 161 10.10 -23.37 16.70
C LEU A 161 9.93 -23.69 18.19
N GLY A 162 8.70 -23.89 18.67
CA GLY A 162 8.40 -24.17 20.08
C GLY A 162 8.76 -23.04 21.04
N LEU A 163 8.70 -21.78 20.59
CA LEU A 163 8.99 -20.63 21.44
C LEU A 163 7.81 -20.32 22.35
N SER A 164 8.10 -19.89 23.58
CA SER A 164 7.04 -19.42 24.49
C SER A 164 6.33 -18.17 23.94
N LEU A 165 5.02 -18.03 24.22
CA LEU A 165 4.23 -16.85 23.84
C LEU A 165 4.89 -15.52 24.23
N GLN A 166 5.56 -15.47 25.38
CA GLN A 166 6.31 -14.28 25.82
C GLN A 166 7.49 -13.98 24.89
N SER A 167 8.25 -15.00 24.49
CA SER A 167 9.38 -14.84 23.57
C SER A 167 8.91 -14.40 22.20
N VAL A 168 7.83 -15.00 21.68
CA VAL A 168 7.20 -14.58 20.43
C VAL A 168 6.78 -13.12 20.51
N GLY A 169 6.10 -12.72 21.59
CA GLY A 169 5.70 -11.33 21.81
C GLY A 169 6.90 -10.35 21.80
N MET A 170 8.01 -10.71 22.43
CA MET A 170 9.24 -9.90 22.41
C MET A 170 9.85 -9.79 21.01
N VAL A 171 9.90 -10.90 20.26
CA VAL A 171 10.39 -10.89 18.87
C VAL A 171 9.50 -10.01 17.99
N MET A 172 8.18 -10.11 18.13
CA MET A 172 7.22 -9.26 17.40
C MET A 172 7.33 -7.78 17.77
N ALA A 173 7.61 -7.45 19.03
CA ALA A 173 7.84 -6.07 19.46
C ALA A 173 9.10 -5.47 18.84
N VAL A 174 10.23 -6.20 18.88
CA VAL A 174 11.48 -5.78 18.24
C VAL A 174 11.30 -5.68 16.72
N GLN A 175 10.55 -6.61 16.13
CA GLN A 175 10.19 -6.58 14.71
C GLN A 175 9.47 -5.28 14.33
N GLY A 176 8.53 -4.80 15.17
CA GLY A 176 7.88 -3.50 14.98
C GLY A 176 8.86 -2.32 15.03
N ALA A 177 9.84 -2.34 15.93
CA ALA A 177 10.87 -1.31 15.99
C ALA A 177 11.78 -1.30 14.75
N ILE A 178 12.22 -2.47 14.29
CA ILE A 178 13.00 -2.62 13.04
C ILE A 178 12.16 -2.11 11.85
N ALA A 179 10.86 -2.41 11.85
CA ALA A 179 9.96 -1.99 10.80
C ALA A 179 9.85 -0.47 10.69
N LEU A 180 9.69 0.22 11.83
CA LEU A 180 9.67 1.68 11.90
C LEU A 180 10.98 2.29 11.40
N PHE A 181 12.13 1.72 11.79
CA PHE A 181 13.43 2.17 11.30
C PHE A 181 13.57 2.01 9.78
N MET A 182 13.18 0.86 9.23
CA MET A 182 13.19 0.60 7.79
C MET A 182 12.31 1.60 7.02
N GLN A 183 11.14 1.92 7.55
CA GLN A 183 10.22 2.88 6.94
C GLN A 183 10.70 4.34 7.04
N ALA A 184 11.25 4.75 8.19
CA ALA A 184 11.59 6.15 8.45
C ALA A 184 12.95 6.54 7.84
N VAL A 185 13.92 5.62 7.82
CA VAL A 185 15.31 5.92 7.42
C VAL A 185 15.67 5.23 6.11
N VAL A 186 15.43 3.91 6.01
CA VAL A 186 15.92 3.14 4.86
C VAL A 186 15.09 3.43 3.60
N PHE A 187 13.77 3.54 3.73
CA PHE A 187 12.89 3.80 2.59
C PHE A 187 13.23 5.10 1.84
N PRO A 188 13.30 6.29 2.49
CA PRO A 188 13.62 7.53 1.78
C PRO A 188 14.99 7.47 1.09
N VAL A 189 16.02 6.98 1.79
CA VAL A 189 17.39 6.88 1.25
C VAL A 189 17.46 5.97 0.02
N MET A 190 16.78 4.82 0.08
CA MET A 190 16.77 3.86 -1.04
C MET A 190 15.94 4.40 -2.21
N ALA A 191 14.80 5.02 -1.94
CA ALA A 191 13.93 5.61 -2.96
C ALA A 191 14.64 6.74 -3.72
N GLU A 192 15.41 7.58 -3.02
CA GLU A 192 16.20 8.66 -3.62
C GLU A 192 17.38 8.13 -4.44
N ARG A 193 18.17 7.19 -3.89
CA ARG A 193 19.39 6.70 -4.56
C ARG A 193 19.13 5.77 -5.73
N VAL A 194 18.19 4.83 -5.58
CA VAL A 194 17.91 3.80 -6.60
C VAL A 194 16.81 4.28 -7.57
N GLY A 195 15.92 5.14 -7.09
CA GLY A 195 14.70 5.55 -7.79
C GLY A 195 13.54 4.58 -7.53
N VAL A 196 12.33 5.15 -7.41
CA VAL A 196 11.09 4.43 -7.04
C VAL A 196 10.83 3.21 -7.92
N TYR A 197 10.82 3.38 -9.24
CA TYR A 197 10.48 2.28 -10.15
C TYR A 197 11.50 1.14 -10.16
N ARG A 198 12.80 1.46 -10.13
CA ARG A 198 13.86 0.44 -10.10
C ARG A 198 13.84 -0.32 -8.78
N LEU A 199 13.64 0.40 -7.68
CA LEU A 199 13.52 -0.18 -6.36
C LEU A 199 12.29 -1.08 -6.25
N PHE A 200 11.14 -0.67 -6.83
CA PHE A 200 9.93 -1.49 -6.92
C PHE A 200 10.22 -2.84 -7.61
N ILE A 201 10.77 -2.82 -8.82
CA ILE A 201 11.08 -4.06 -9.56
C ILE A 201 12.06 -4.94 -8.78
N LEU A 202 13.15 -4.36 -8.27
CA LEU A 202 14.15 -5.11 -7.49
C LEU A 202 13.50 -5.83 -6.30
N ILE A 203 12.75 -5.07 -5.50
CA ILE A 203 12.17 -5.59 -4.26
C ILE A 203 11.10 -6.64 -4.55
N THR A 204 10.21 -6.39 -5.52
CA THR A 204 9.13 -7.32 -5.85
C THR A 204 9.65 -8.63 -6.44
N VAL A 205 10.69 -8.58 -7.28
CA VAL A 205 11.29 -9.79 -7.89
C VAL A 205 12.00 -10.66 -6.86
N PHE A 206 12.68 -10.06 -5.88
CA PHE A 206 13.41 -10.80 -4.84
C PHE A 206 12.55 -11.18 -3.61
N HIS A 207 11.36 -10.59 -3.46
CA HIS A 207 10.44 -10.88 -2.35
C HIS A 207 10.16 -12.39 -2.14
N PRO A 208 9.92 -13.23 -3.18
CA PRO A 208 9.64 -14.65 -2.99
C PRO A 208 10.68 -15.40 -2.16
N ILE A 209 11.95 -14.99 -2.23
CA ILE A 209 13.06 -15.60 -1.47
C ILE A 209 12.78 -15.55 0.04
N VAL A 210 12.18 -14.46 0.52
CA VAL A 210 11.88 -14.25 1.94
C VAL A 210 10.97 -15.33 2.50
N TYR A 211 10.00 -15.78 1.71
CA TYR A 211 9.07 -16.84 2.11
C TYR A 211 9.74 -18.21 2.13
N SER A 212 10.68 -18.44 1.22
CA SER A 212 11.42 -19.69 1.11
C SER A 212 12.45 -19.87 2.23
N ILE A 213 13.01 -18.77 2.74
CA ILE A 213 13.96 -18.80 3.86
C ILE A 213 13.26 -19.14 5.18
N MET A 214 11.99 -18.77 5.39
CA MET A 214 11.32 -18.92 6.69
C MET A 214 11.35 -20.35 7.26
N PRO A 215 10.95 -21.39 6.50
CA PRO A 215 10.99 -22.78 6.97
C PRO A 215 12.39 -23.27 7.33
N SER A 216 13.44 -22.67 6.77
CA SER A 216 14.82 -23.08 7.04
C SER A 216 15.26 -22.85 8.49
N LEU A 217 14.54 -22.02 9.25
CA LEU A 217 14.77 -21.81 10.67
C LEU A 217 14.68 -23.09 11.51
N LEU A 218 13.94 -24.11 11.05
CA LEU A 218 13.83 -25.40 11.73
C LEU A 218 15.16 -26.16 11.80
N PHE A 219 16.08 -25.88 10.86
CA PHE A 219 17.39 -26.55 10.79
C PHE A 219 18.49 -25.80 11.54
N VAL A 220 18.17 -24.63 12.12
CA VAL A 220 19.16 -23.80 12.83
C VAL A 220 19.41 -24.36 14.23
N PRO A 221 20.68 -24.52 14.65
CA PRO A 221 20.99 -24.99 16.00
C PRO A 221 20.57 -23.98 17.06
N GLU A 222 20.23 -24.46 18.26
CA GLU A 222 19.59 -23.67 19.32
C GLU A 222 20.38 -22.42 19.73
N GLY A 223 21.72 -22.50 19.72
CA GLY A 223 22.59 -21.36 20.05
C GLY A 223 22.57 -20.22 19.02
N LEU A 224 22.14 -20.48 17.78
CA LEU A 224 22.07 -19.49 16.69
C LEU A 224 20.62 -19.12 16.31
N LEU A 225 19.63 -19.66 17.02
CA LEU A 225 18.22 -19.52 16.67
C LEU A 225 17.75 -18.06 16.65
N TYR A 226 17.97 -17.32 17.74
CA TYR A 226 17.57 -15.91 17.84
C TYR A 226 18.30 -15.01 16.83
N PRO A 227 19.65 -15.10 16.66
CA PRO A 227 20.34 -14.41 15.59
C PRO A 227 19.76 -14.70 14.20
N ALA A 228 19.44 -15.96 13.90
CA ALA A 228 18.86 -16.35 12.62
C ALA A 228 17.44 -15.80 12.42
N ILE A 229 16.61 -15.80 13.47
CA ILE A 229 15.29 -15.18 13.47
C ILE A 229 15.41 -13.70 13.12
N TYR A 230 16.23 -12.93 13.85
CA TYR A 230 16.38 -11.50 13.61
C TYR A 230 16.98 -11.19 12.25
N PHE A 231 17.93 -12.00 11.77
CA PHE A 231 18.46 -11.87 10.42
C PHE A 231 17.35 -12.08 9.37
N CYS A 232 16.56 -13.15 9.48
CA CYS A 232 15.49 -13.41 8.53
C CYS A 232 14.39 -12.33 8.57
N LEU A 233 14.09 -11.80 9.76
CA LEU A 233 13.16 -10.70 9.95
C LEU A 233 13.68 -9.38 9.37
N ALA A 234 14.98 -9.10 9.50
CA ALA A 234 15.61 -7.94 8.88
C ALA A 234 15.53 -8.01 7.35
N VAL A 235 15.84 -9.18 6.77
CA VAL A 235 15.68 -9.45 5.32
C VAL A 235 14.22 -9.28 4.91
N ARG A 236 13.27 -9.84 5.67
CA ARG A 236 11.83 -9.67 5.45
C ARG A 236 11.43 -8.20 5.42
N ASN A 237 11.84 -7.43 6.42
CA ASN A 237 11.48 -6.02 6.54
C ASN A 237 12.02 -5.20 5.38
N PHE A 238 13.25 -5.47 4.95
CA PHE A 238 13.83 -4.80 3.81
C PHE A 238 12.98 -4.97 2.54
N PHE A 239 12.52 -6.18 2.23
CA PHE A 239 11.68 -6.40 1.05
C PHE A 239 10.22 -5.96 1.26
N SER A 240 9.63 -6.25 2.43
CA SER A 240 8.19 -6.09 2.62
C SER A 240 7.77 -4.66 2.94
N ILE A 241 8.53 -3.95 3.76
CA ILE A 241 8.13 -2.62 4.24
C ILE A 241 8.31 -1.57 3.16
N LEU A 242 9.42 -1.66 2.42
CA LEU A 242 9.73 -0.74 1.35
C LEU A 242 8.72 -0.82 0.19
N LEU A 243 8.12 -1.99 -0.04
CA LEU A 243 7.25 -2.21 -1.20
C LEU A 243 5.90 -1.48 -1.11
N TYR A 244 5.30 -1.39 0.08
CA TYR A 244 3.99 -0.76 0.23
C TYR A 244 3.99 0.75 -0.14
N PRO A 245 4.92 1.58 0.37
CA PRO A 245 5.04 2.97 -0.06
C PRO A 245 5.37 3.12 -1.56
N LEU A 246 6.21 2.25 -2.12
CA LEU A 246 6.54 2.28 -3.55
C LEU A 246 5.29 2.08 -4.41
N LEU A 247 4.44 1.11 -4.06
CA LEU A 247 3.17 0.89 -4.75
C LEU A 247 2.23 2.10 -4.66
N LEU A 248 2.16 2.76 -3.49
CA LEU A 248 1.35 3.98 -3.33
C LEU A 248 1.89 5.15 -4.17
N ILE A 249 3.21 5.30 -4.27
CA ILE A 249 3.83 6.31 -5.14
C ILE A 249 3.54 5.99 -6.61
N LEU A 250 3.68 4.73 -7.03
CA LEU A 250 3.37 4.32 -8.41
C LEU A 250 1.89 4.50 -8.76
N ILE A 251 0.98 4.30 -7.80
CA ILE A 251 -0.45 4.64 -7.98
C ILE A 251 -0.62 6.13 -8.23
N LYS A 252 0.04 6.97 -7.42
CA LYS A 252 -0.01 8.42 -7.58
C LYS A 252 0.56 8.85 -8.94
N GLU A 253 1.68 8.27 -9.37
CA GLU A 253 2.30 8.57 -10.68
C GLU A 253 1.47 8.05 -11.87
N ALA A 254 0.80 6.91 -11.73
CA ALA A 254 -0.07 6.36 -12.76
C ALA A 254 -1.41 7.13 -12.91
N THR A 255 -1.73 7.99 -11.94
CA THR A 255 -2.98 8.75 -11.93
C THR A 255 -2.83 10.04 -12.74
N PRO A 256 -3.62 10.25 -13.81
CA PRO A 256 -3.42 11.34 -14.77
C PRO A 256 -3.83 12.72 -14.24
N SER A 257 -4.75 12.78 -13.27
CA SER A 257 -5.22 14.03 -12.67
C SER A 257 -5.42 13.86 -11.17
N THR A 258 -5.19 14.94 -10.42
CA THR A 258 -5.42 14.96 -8.97
C THR A 258 -6.89 14.73 -8.63
N SER A 259 -7.81 15.06 -9.56
CA SER A 259 -9.26 14.89 -9.43
C SER A 259 -9.70 13.45 -9.17
N VAL A 260 -9.06 12.49 -9.85
CA VAL A 260 -9.40 11.07 -9.72
C VAL A 260 -8.55 10.34 -8.69
N LEU A 261 -7.54 11.00 -8.12
CA LEU A 261 -6.59 10.40 -7.17
C LEU A 261 -7.28 9.83 -5.92
N GLY A 262 -8.27 10.55 -5.38
CA GLY A 262 -9.06 10.06 -4.25
C GLY A 262 -9.82 8.77 -4.57
N LYS A 263 -10.43 8.68 -5.77
CA LYS A 263 -11.16 7.48 -6.22
C LYS A 263 -10.21 6.29 -6.44
N VAL A 264 -9.06 6.53 -7.07
CA VAL A 264 -8.03 5.50 -7.30
C VAL A 264 -7.46 4.98 -5.98
N ASN A 265 -7.13 5.88 -5.05
CA ASN A 265 -6.59 5.50 -3.75
C ASN A 265 -7.64 4.76 -2.91
N GLY A 266 -8.91 5.18 -2.97
CA GLY A 266 -10.02 4.45 -2.37
C GLY A 266 -10.15 3.03 -2.91
N LEU A 267 -10.13 2.87 -4.25
CA LEU A 267 -10.16 1.55 -4.90
C LEU A 267 -8.97 0.68 -4.48
N ALA A 268 -7.76 1.25 -4.46
CA ALA A 268 -6.54 0.58 -4.04
C ALA A 268 -6.59 0.13 -2.58
N ALA A 269 -7.07 1.00 -1.68
CA ALA A 269 -7.23 0.71 -0.26
C ALA A 269 -8.28 -0.39 -0.02
N SER A 270 -9.42 -0.33 -0.71
CA SER A 270 -10.47 -1.35 -0.63
C SER A 270 -10.00 -2.71 -1.16
N ALA A 271 -9.33 -2.74 -2.32
CA ALA A 271 -8.77 -3.98 -2.87
C ALA A 271 -7.71 -4.58 -1.94
N GLY A 272 -6.83 -3.72 -1.40
CA GLY A 272 -5.84 -4.11 -0.41
C GLY A 272 -6.47 -4.67 0.87
N ALA A 273 -7.55 -4.06 1.37
CA ALA A 273 -8.29 -4.52 2.55
C ALA A 273 -8.98 -5.87 2.30
N ALA A 274 -9.62 -6.07 1.15
CA ALA A 274 -10.23 -7.34 0.77
C ALA A 274 -9.19 -8.47 0.74
N CYS A 275 -8.00 -8.21 0.17
CA CYS A 275 -6.90 -9.16 0.16
C CYS A 275 -6.38 -9.49 1.57
N ARG A 276 -6.24 -8.48 2.45
CA ARG A 276 -5.84 -8.67 3.86
C ARG A 276 -6.89 -9.45 4.66
N MET A 277 -8.16 -9.35 4.32
CA MET A 277 -9.23 -10.11 4.96
C MET A 277 -9.17 -11.59 4.59
N VAL A 278 -8.88 -11.91 3.32
CA VAL A 278 -8.86 -13.30 2.80
C VAL A 278 -7.55 -14.02 3.14
N ALA A 279 -6.44 -13.30 3.28
CA ALA A 279 -5.12 -13.88 3.50
C ALA A 279 -5.00 -14.75 4.77
N PRO A 280 -5.37 -14.29 5.99
CA PRO A 280 -5.23 -15.10 7.21
C PRO A 280 -6.05 -16.40 7.20
N PRO A 281 -7.35 -16.41 6.82
CA PRO A 281 -8.12 -17.65 6.73
C PRO A 281 -7.50 -18.68 5.79
N VAL A 282 -7.03 -18.24 4.61
CA VAL A 282 -6.39 -19.14 3.64
C VAL A 282 -5.06 -19.64 4.17
N ALA A 283 -4.20 -18.76 4.71
CA ALA A 283 -2.92 -19.14 5.28
C ALA A 283 -3.07 -20.12 6.46
N GLY A 284 -4.01 -19.86 7.37
CA GLY A 284 -4.32 -20.74 8.50
C GLY A 284 -4.84 -22.10 8.05
N TYR A 285 -5.66 -22.16 6.99
CA TYR A 285 -6.08 -23.42 6.38
C TYR A 285 -4.89 -24.20 5.79
N LEU A 286 -4.03 -23.55 4.98
CA LEU A 286 -2.84 -24.20 4.43
C LEU A 286 -1.89 -24.67 5.54
N TYR A 287 -1.72 -23.89 6.60
CA TYR A 287 -0.87 -24.26 7.73
C TYR A 287 -1.44 -25.47 8.48
N SER A 288 -2.75 -25.49 8.72
CA SER A 288 -3.44 -26.63 9.35
C SER A 288 -3.35 -27.90 8.49
N LEU A 289 -3.50 -27.77 7.17
CA LEU A 289 -3.31 -28.88 6.23
C LEU A 289 -1.85 -29.37 6.23
N GLY A 290 -0.90 -28.44 6.23
CA GLY A 290 0.52 -28.73 6.33
C GLY A 290 0.85 -29.53 7.59
N ARG A 291 0.31 -29.13 8.74
CA ARG A 291 0.47 -29.86 10.02
C ARG A 291 -0.06 -31.30 9.96
N LYS A 292 -1.17 -31.54 9.26
CA LYS A 292 -1.72 -32.91 9.08
C LYS A 292 -0.85 -33.79 8.19
N MET A 293 -0.02 -33.19 7.34
CA MET A 293 0.88 -33.89 6.41
C MET A 293 2.35 -33.82 6.85
N ASP A 294 2.63 -33.41 8.09
CA ASP A 294 3.99 -33.19 8.61
C ASP A 294 4.85 -32.22 7.76
N CYS A 295 4.19 -31.25 7.12
CA CYS A 295 4.78 -30.26 6.23
C CYS A 295 4.21 -28.86 6.51
N THR A 296 4.59 -28.24 7.63
CA THR A 296 4.17 -26.87 7.98
C THR A 296 4.71 -25.83 6.98
N ALA A 297 5.82 -26.15 6.30
CA ALA A 297 6.37 -25.39 5.19
C ALA A 297 5.38 -25.13 4.04
N LEU A 298 4.31 -25.93 3.90
CA LEU A 298 3.30 -25.78 2.85
C LEU A 298 2.69 -24.38 2.79
N ALA A 299 2.39 -23.76 3.93
CA ALA A 299 1.79 -22.42 3.97
C ALA A 299 2.77 -21.33 3.47
N TRP A 300 4.06 -21.52 3.74
CA TRP A 300 5.14 -20.66 3.26
C TRP A 300 5.36 -20.83 1.77
N TYR A 301 5.31 -22.05 1.24
CA TYR A 301 5.38 -22.30 -0.20
C TYR A 301 4.16 -21.77 -0.96
N GLY A 302 2.96 -21.87 -0.38
CA GLY A 302 1.76 -21.24 -0.94
C GLY A 302 1.92 -19.72 -1.04
N SER A 303 2.47 -19.09 -0.01
CA SER A 303 2.77 -17.64 -0.03
C SER A 303 3.90 -17.31 -1.04
N THR A 304 4.90 -18.18 -1.17
CA THR A 304 5.98 -18.05 -2.17
C THR A 304 5.40 -18.09 -3.59
N PHE A 305 4.49 -19.01 -3.86
CA PHE A 305 3.82 -19.12 -5.16
C PHE A 305 3.06 -17.84 -5.53
N VAL A 306 2.29 -17.28 -4.59
CA VAL A 306 1.59 -16.02 -4.82
C VAL A 306 2.56 -14.84 -4.98
N ALA A 307 3.66 -14.82 -4.23
CA ALA A 307 4.70 -13.81 -4.41
C ALA A 307 5.39 -13.91 -5.79
N ILE A 308 5.60 -15.13 -6.32
CA ILE A 308 6.12 -15.33 -7.68
C ILE A 308 5.12 -14.78 -8.72
N ILE A 309 3.83 -15.01 -8.53
CA ILE A 309 2.80 -14.39 -9.40
C ILE A 309 2.92 -12.86 -9.34
N GLY A 310 3.12 -12.28 -8.15
CA GLY A 310 3.38 -10.84 -7.98
C GLY A 310 4.64 -10.37 -8.71
N ALA A 311 5.74 -11.13 -8.61
CA ALA A 311 7.00 -10.86 -9.30
C ALA A 311 6.85 -10.91 -10.83
N ILE A 312 6.01 -11.79 -11.36
CA ILE A 312 5.72 -11.82 -12.81
C ILE A 312 4.78 -10.65 -13.19
N GLN A 313 3.79 -10.37 -12.34
CA GLN A 313 2.79 -9.34 -12.58
C GLN A 313 3.41 -7.93 -12.56
N CYS A 314 4.46 -7.68 -11.78
CA CYS A 314 5.06 -6.35 -11.67
C CYS A 314 5.62 -5.83 -13.00
N PHE A 315 6.00 -6.70 -13.94
CA PHE A 315 6.46 -6.30 -15.28
C PHE A 315 5.35 -5.71 -16.16
N GLN A 316 4.07 -5.91 -15.80
CA GLN A 316 2.94 -5.26 -16.48
C GLN A 316 2.81 -3.78 -16.10
N VAL A 317 3.47 -3.34 -15.01
CA VAL A 317 3.51 -1.94 -14.59
C VAL A 317 4.47 -1.17 -15.50
N LYS A 318 3.92 -0.48 -16.51
CA LYS A 318 4.69 0.35 -17.44
C LYS A 318 5.16 1.64 -16.77
N ARG A 319 6.45 1.95 -16.91
CA ARG A 319 7.04 3.26 -16.54
C ARG A 319 6.78 4.29 -17.64
N ASP A 320 6.31 5.47 -17.27
CA ASP A 320 6.34 6.64 -18.17
C ASP A 320 7.72 7.32 -18.05
N ARG A 321 8.38 7.54 -19.19
CA ARG A 321 9.79 7.97 -19.25
C ARG A 321 9.96 9.49 -19.11
N SER A 322 8.91 10.24 -18.81
CA SER A 322 8.86 11.68 -19.14
C SER A 322 9.28 12.66 -18.03
N ARG A 323 10.05 12.26 -17.00
CA ARG A 323 10.50 13.20 -15.95
C ARG A 323 11.98 13.17 -15.58
N ASP A 324 12.77 12.26 -16.15
CA ASP A 324 14.23 12.19 -15.89
C ASP A 324 15.08 12.78 -17.03
N ALA A 325 14.46 13.35 -18.05
CA ALA A 325 15.15 14.10 -19.11
C ALA A 325 14.95 15.60 -18.88
N GLY A 326 15.50 16.11 -17.78
CA GLY A 326 15.73 17.54 -17.59
C GLY A 326 17.19 17.84 -17.91
N GLY A 327 17.44 18.26 -19.16
CA GLY A 327 18.76 18.65 -19.65
C GLY A 327 18.63 19.25 -21.05
N ASP A 328 18.14 20.48 -21.08
CA ASP A 328 18.23 21.52 -22.12
C ASP A 328 17.83 21.22 -23.59
N ASP A 329 17.41 22.30 -24.25
CA ASP A 329 17.18 22.47 -25.68
C ASP A 329 15.91 21.90 -26.32
N GLY A 330 15.01 22.81 -26.72
CA GLY A 330 14.05 22.52 -27.79
C GLY A 330 12.78 23.36 -27.78
N MET A 331 12.91 24.68 -27.97
CA MET A 331 11.84 25.52 -28.49
C MET A 331 11.26 24.87 -29.76
N SER A 332 10.02 24.37 -29.72
CA SER A 332 9.25 24.08 -30.93
C SER A 332 8.00 24.94 -30.96
N GLN A 333 8.24 26.14 -31.45
CA GLN A 333 7.30 27.08 -32.05
C GLN A 333 6.60 26.41 -33.24
N TYR A 334 5.27 26.39 -33.27
CA TYR A 334 4.40 26.32 -34.46
C TYR A 334 2.99 26.77 -33.98
N SER A 335 2.73 28.07 -33.90
CA SER A 335 2.20 28.96 -34.97
C SER A 335 0.78 28.59 -35.40
N ASP A 336 -0.19 29.31 -34.83
CA ASP A 336 -1.45 29.60 -35.51
C ASP A 336 -1.16 30.44 -36.76
N SER A 337 -1.76 30.06 -37.88
CA SER A 337 -2.11 30.99 -38.96
C SER A 337 -3.29 30.43 -39.74
N ASP A 338 -4.34 31.24 -39.77
CA ASP A 338 -5.60 31.09 -40.50
C ASP A 338 -5.43 30.68 -41.98
N GLY A 339 -6.46 30.05 -42.56
CA GLY A 339 -6.49 29.84 -44.01
C GLY A 339 -7.48 28.80 -44.50
N GLU A 340 -8.76 29.14 -44.39
CA GLU A 340 -9.86 28.55 -45.14
C GLU A 340 -9.55 28.49 -46.65
N ALA A 341 -9.58 27.31 -47.27
CA ALA A 341 -9.58 27.16 -48.73
C ALA A 341 -10.40 25.93 -49.13
N THR A 342 -11.71 26.16 -49.19
CA THR A 342 -12.71 25.37 -49.90
C THR A 342 -12.33 25.29 -51.39
N LEU A 343 -12.08 24.10 -51.92
CA LEU A 343 -12.06 23.86 -53.37
C LEU A 343 -13.26 23.01 -53.76
N VAL A 344 -14.34 23.70 -54.11
CA VAL A 344 -15.42 23.20 -54.97
C VAL A 344 -15.17 23.77 -56.37
N ALA A 345 -15.43 22.93 -57.36
CA ALA A 345 -15.22 23.06 -58.80
C ALA A 345 -15.71 24.37 -59.46
N GLU A 346 -15.09 24.74 -60.60
CA GLU A 346 -15.74 24.84 -61.93
C GLU A 346 -14.73 25.30 -63.01
N ALA A 347 -14.45 24.43 -63.99
CA ALA A 347 -14.07 24.77 -65.37
C ALA A 347 -13.90 23.48 -66.22
N ALA A 348 -15.02 22.83 -66.53
CA ALA A 348 -15.31 22.08 -67.76
C ALA A 348 -16.75 21.57 -67.72
#